data_AF-A0A662VRJ1-F1
#
_entry.id   AF-A0A662VRJ1-F1
#
_cell.length_a   1.000
_cell.length_b   1.000
_cell.length_c   1.000
_cell.angle_alpha   90.00
_cell.angle_beta   90.00
_cell.angle_gamma   90.00
#
_symmetry.space_group_name_H-M   'P 1'
#
loop_
_entity.id
_entity.type
_entity.pdbx_description
1 polymer ?
#
loop_
_entity_poly.entity_id
_entity_poly.type
_entity_poly.pdbx_seq_one_letter_code
_entity_poly.pdbx_strand_id
1 'polypeptide(L)' 'MDVKEEILKLMKQFFDEIMEREDITYEKIQWELDYIIYPNIGSYLSSGKISREEGIEIFKYCEERLKELKAKLEFR' A
#
# COMPACT_ATOMS: atom_id res chain seq x y z
N MET A 1 17.71 5.60 -9.63
CA MET A 1 17.08 4.84 -8.54
C MET A 1 15.84 4.19 -9.10
N ASP A 2 15.55 2.96 -8.70
CA ASP A 2 14.38 2.24 -9.18
C ASP A 2 13.13 2.77 -8.47
N VAL A 3 12.23 3.41 -9.24
CA VAL A 3 11.00 4.04 -8.73
C VAL A 3 10.11 3.01 -8.04
N LYS A 4 10.08 1.77 -8.53
CA LYS A 4 9.31 0.68 -7.91
C LYS A 4 9.87 0.37 -6.51
N GLU A 5 11.18 0.23 -6.38
CA GLU A 5 11.82 -0.07 -5.09
C GLU A 5 11.54 1.03 -4.06
N GLU A 6 11.57 2.29 -4.48
CA GLU A 6 11.22 3.42 -3.62
C GLU A 6 9.76 3.37 -3.16
N ILE A 7 8.83 3.11 -4.08
CA ILE A 7 7.40 2.97 -3.74
C ILE A 7 7.20 1.81 -2.76
N LEU A 8 7.79 0.64 -3.04
CA LEU A 8 7.67 -0.53 -2.15
C LEU A 8 8.27 -0.26 -0.77
N LYS A 9 9.40 0.45 -0.70
CA LYS A 9 10.01 0.85 0.58
C LYS A 9 9.08 1.76 1.37
N LEU A 10 8.47 2.75 0.74
CA LEU A 10 7.52 3.66 1.38
C LEU A 10 6.26 2.92 1.84
N MET A 11 5.73 2.00 1.01
CA MET A 11 4.58 1.17 1.38
C MET A 11 4.89 0.25 2.55
N LYS A 12 6.08 -0.34 2.59
CA LYS A 12 6.53 -1.13 3.73
C LYS A 12 6.56 -0.30 5.01
N GLN A 13 7.16 0.88 4.97
CA GLN A 13 7.20 1.79 6.12
C GLN A 13 5.79 2.18 6.58
N PHE A 14 4.91 2.55 5.65
CA PHE A 14 3.52 2.88 5.92
C PHE A 14 2.79 1.76 6.66
N PHE A 15 2.85 0.51 6.14
CA PHE A 15 2.18 -0.61 6.79
C PHE A 15 2.83 -1.02 8.12
N ASP A 16 4.15 -0.97 8.23
CA ASP A 16 4.86 -1.28 9.49
C ASP A 16 4.41 -0.31 10.60
N GLU A 17 4.35 1.00 10.31
CA GLU A 17 3.85 2.01 11.25
C GLU A 17 2.40 1.77 11.65
N ILE A 18 1.52 1.45 10.68
CA ILE A 18 0.11 1.19 10.95
C ILE A 18 -0.06 -0.07 11.81
N MET A 19 0.72 -1.11 11.55
CA MET A 19 0.66 -2.34 12.31
C MET A 19 1.03 -2.12 13.78
N GLU A 20 1.86 -1.13 14.10
CA GLU A 20 2.22 -0.82 15.49
C GLU A 20 1.18 0.05 16.22
N ARG A 21 0.25 0.67 15.49
CA ARG A 21 -0.76 1.56 16.07
C ARG A 21 -1.95 0.80 16.66
N GLU A 22 -2.43 1.30 17.80
CA GLU A 22 -3.58 0.72 18.48
C GLU A 22 -4.92 1.33 18.06
N ASP A 23 -4.91 2.52 17.47
CA ASP A 23 -6.06 3.40 17.21
C ASP A 23 -6.50 3.43 15.73
N ILE A 24 -6.11 2.42 14.95
CA ILE A 24 -6.40 2.35 13.51
C ILE A 24 -7.50 1.33 13.22
N THR A 25 -8.34 1.62 12.23
CA THR A 25 -9.37 0.71 11.72
C THR A 25 -9.03 0.27 10.32
N TYR A 26 -9.53 -0.91 9.93
CA TYR A 26 -9.37 -1.44 8.59
C TYR A 26 -9.90 -0.47 7.53
N GLU A 27 -11.09 0.09 7.76
CA GLU A 27 -11.79 0.98 6.82
C GLU A 27 -11.01 2.27 6.58
N LYS A 28 -10.35 2.81 7.61
CA LYS A 28 -9.53 4.02 7.49
C LYS A 28 -8.34 3.76 6.57
N ILE A 29 -7.63 2.66 6.79
CA ILE A 29 -6.45 2.33 5.98
C ILE A 29 -6.84 1.96 4.55
N GLN A 30 -7.95 1.23 4.39
CA GLN A 30 -8.53 0.97 3.07
C GLN A 30 -8.85 2.27 2.33
N TRP A 31 -9.48 3.24 3.01
CA TRP A 31 -9.79 4.54 2.42
C TRP A 31 -8.52 5.31 2.00
N GLU A 32 -7.48 5.33 2.83
CA GLU A 32 -6.21 5.97 2.48
C GLU A 32 -5.56 5.30 1.25
N LEU A 33 -5.64 3.98 1.15
CA LEU A 33 -5.15 3.25 -0.02
C LEU A 33 -5.93 3.64 -1.28
N ASP A 34 -7.26 3.56 -1.24
CA ASP A 34 -8.12 3.77 -2.40
C ASP A 34 -8.10 5.22 -2.92
N TYR A 35 -8.02 6.21 -2.02
CA TYR A 35 -8.18 7.62 -2.37
C TYR A 35 -6.88 8.43 -2.41
N ILE A 36 -5.81 7.94 -1.79
CA ILE A 36 -4.53 8.66 -1.74
C ILE A 36 -3.45 7.86 -2.43
N ILE A 37 -3.19 6.63 -2.00
CA ILE A 37 -2.00 5.88 -2.43
C ILE A 37 -2.18 5.32 -3.85
N TYR A 38 -3.27 4.61 -4.13
CA TYR A 38 -3.52 4.01 -5.44
C TYR A 38 -3.62 5.03 -6.57
N PRO A 39 -4.27 6.21 -6.40
CA PRO A 39 -4.23 7.27 -7.40
C PRO A 39 -2.81 7.77 -7.69
N ASN A 40 -1.96 7.89 -6.67
CA ASN A 40 -0.56 8.28 -6.87
C ASN A 40 0.19 7.21 -7.70
N ILE A 41 0.06 5.92 -7.35
CA ILE A 41 0.63 4.81 -8.13
C ILE A 41 0.11 4.82 -9.59
N GLY A 42 -1.19 5.06 -9.76
CA GLY A 42 -1.82 5.22 -11.07
C GLY A 42 -1.23 6.37 -11.90
N SER A 43 -0.82 7.46 -11.25
CA SER A 43 -0.10 8.55 -11.92
C SER A 43 1.30 8.12 -12.37
N TYR A 44 2.03 7.31 -11.59
CA TYR A 44 3.34 6.78 -12.01
C TYR A 44 3.20 5.87 -13.23
N LEU A 45 2.19 4.98 -13.24
CA LEU A 45 1.84 4.14 -14.38
C LEU A 45 1.53 4.98 -15.64
N SER A 46 0.65 5.97 -15.49
CA SER A 46 0.22 6.82 -16.61
C SER A 46 1.36 7.66 -17.19
N SER A 47 2.35 8.01 -16.36
CA SER A 47 3.54 8.74 -16.78
C SER A 47 4.65 7.85 -17.38
N GLY A 48 4.50 6.53 -17.36
CA GLY A 48 5.52 5.58 -17.80
C GLY A 48 6.73 5.48 -16.87
N LYS A 49 6.65 6.01 -15.64
CA LYS A 49 7.73 5.91 -14.64
C LYS A 49 7.85 4.51 -14.03
N ILE A 50 6.77 3.74 -14.09
CA ILE A 50 6.74 2.31 -13.79
C ILE A 50 5.92 1.61 -14.88
N SER A 51 6.31 0.39 -15.20
CA SER A 51 5.60 -0.51 -16.11
C SER A 51 4.34 -1.09 -15.46
N ARG A 52 3.51 -1.74 -16.27
CA ARG A 52 2.29 -2.40 -15.81
C ARG A 52 2.61 -3.53 -14.83
N GLU A 53 3.64 -4.32 -15.13
CA GLU A 53 4.10 -5.44 -14.32
C GLU A 53 4.56 -4.96 -12.94
N GLU A 54 5.34 -3.87 -12.90
CA GLU A 54 5.79 -3.26 -11.65
C GLU A 54 4.62 -2.68 -10.84
N GLY A 55 3.65 -2.05 -11.50
CA GLY A 55 2.42 -1.61 -10.85
C GLY A 55 1.65 -2.76 -10.22
N ILE A 56 1.49 -3.87 -10.94
CA ILE A 56 0.83 -5.08 -10.44
C ILE A 56 1.52 -5.60 -9.17
N GLU A 57 2.85 -5.62 -9.14
CA GLU A 57 3.60 -6.03 -7.95
C GLU A 57 3.34 -5.11 -6.75
N ILE A 58 3.33 -3.79 -6.97
CA ILE A 58 3.04 -2.81 -5.90
C ILE A 58 1.62 -2.98 -5.36
N PHE A 59 0.63 -3.16 -6.24
CA PHE A 59 -0.77 -3.37 -5.82
C PHE A 59 -0.92 -4.67 -5.03
N LYS A 60 -0.34 -5.78 -5.51
CA LYS A 60 -0.36 -7.06 -4.80
C LYS A 60 0.22 -6.94 -3.40
N TYR A 61 1.36 -6.25 -3.27
CA TYR A 61 1.97 -6.00 -1.98
C TYR A 61 1.00 -5.27 -1.03
N CYS A 62 0.36 -4.20 -1.50
CA CYS A 62 -0.59 -3.44 -0.68
C CYS A 62 -1.82 -4.29 -0.29
N GLU A 63 -2.35 -5.09 -1.21
CA GLU A 63 -3.48 -5.98 -0.95
C GLU A 63 -3.15 -7.08 0.08
N GLU A 64 -1.97 -7.68 -0.01
CA GLU A 64 -1.51 -8.69 0.94
C GLU A 64 -1.35 -8.09 2.34
N ARG A 65 -0.70 -6.92 2.45
CA ARG A 65 -0.53 -6.23 3.74
C ARG A 65 -1.86 -5.74 4.33
N LEU A 66 -2.80 -5.31 3.50
CA LEU A 66 -4.14 -4.93 3.94
C LEU A 66 -4.93 -6.14 4.46
N LYS A 67 -4.77 -7.33 3.86
CA LYS A 67 -5.35 -8.58 4.38
C LYS A 67 -4.76 -8.99 5.73
N GLU A 68 -3.43 -8.90 5.87
CA GLU A 68 -2.76 -9.14 7.14
C GLU A 68 -3.26 -8.20 8.23
N LEU A 69 -3.44 -6.92 7.89
CA LEU A 69 -3.96 -5.92 8.81
C LEU A 69 -5.38 -6.28 9.26
N LYS A 70 -6.24 -6.67 8.32
CA LYS A 70 -7.60 -7.11 8.63
C LYS A 70 -7.61 -8.29 9.60
N ALA A 71 -6.83 -9.32 9.29
CA ALA A 71 -6.71 -10.48 10.17
C ALA A 71 -6.22 -10.08 11.57
N LYS A 72 -5.20 -9.22 11.65
CA LYS A 72 -4.71 -8.72 12.94
C LYS A 72 -5.79 -8.02 13.75
N LEU A 73 -6.63 -7.21 13.12
CA LEU A 73 -7.71 -6.47 13.79
C LEU A 73 -8.91 -7.36 14.15
N GLU A 74 -9.20 -8.40 13.35
CA GLU A 74 -10.28 -9.36 13.63
C GLU A 74 -9.95 -10.31 14.79
N PHE A 75 -8.67 -10.62 15.01
CA PHE A 75 -8.19 -11.49 16.11
C PHE A 75 -7.64 -10.70 17.31
N ARG A 76 -7.95 -9.41 17.42
CA ARG A 76 -7.60 -8.53 18.54
C ARG A 76 -8.72 -8.50 19.58
#